data_AF-A0A935EBE5-F1
#
_entry.id   AF-A0A935EBE5-F1
#
_cell.length_a   1.000
_cell.length_b   1.000
_cell.length_c   1.000
_cell.angle_alpha   90.00
_cell.angle_beta   90.00
_cell.angle_gamma   90.00
#
_symmetry.space_group_name_H-M   'P 1'
#
loop_
_entity.id
_entity.type
_entity.pdbx_description
1 polymer ?
#
loop_
_entity_poly.entity_id
_entity_poly.type
_entity_poly.pdbx_seq_one_letter_code
_entity_poly.pdbx_strand_id
1 'polypeptide(L)'
;MGLAAPPATEAIIDSLPPAKQGVASAVNDLSRELGGALGIAILGSAMISGYRRTVGDAAASLPPGVIDAVRDSAAGGYQAAADAGRDAPAVIGTIQSSVIGGYSTAMWASAGVLILERSTSHCALPGREQRRRRGARRS
;
A
#
# COMPACT_ATOMS: atom_id res chain seq x y z
N MET A 1 -10.61 17.65 3.59
CA MET A 1 -10.53 16.19 3.38
C MET A 1 -11.92 15.65 3.03
N GLY A 2 -12.47 16.03 1.88
CA GLY A 2 -13.90 15.90 1.57
C GLY A 2 -14.21 15.32 0.19
N LEU A 3 -13.31 14.51 -0.39
CA LEU A 3 -13.52 13.87 -1.70
C LEU A 3 -13.23 12.36 -1.70
N ALA A 4 -13.20 11.73 -0.52
CA ALA A 4 -12.85 10.31 -0.36
C ALA A 4 -13.85 9.51 0.49
N ALA A 5 -15.07 10.03 0.71
CA ALA A 5 -16.18 9.13 1.00
C ALA A 5 -16.61 8.54 -0.35
N PRO A 6 -16.61 7.21 -0.55
CA PRO A 6 -17.20 6.64 -1.73
C PRO A 6 -18.66 7.14 -1.76
N PRO A 7 -19.11 7.85 -2.81
CA PRO A 7 -20.52 8.31 -2.90
C PRO A 7 -21.52 7.14 -2.78
N ALA A 8 -21.05 5.92 -2.97
CA ALA A 8 -21.77 4.68 -2.71
C ALA A 8 -22.10 4.44 -1.24
N THR A 9 -21.21 4.77 -0.28
CA THR A 9 -21.43 4.46 1.13
C THR A 9 -22.44 5.40 1.77
N GLU A 10 -22.37 6.71 1.48
CA GLU A 10 -23.40 7.67 1.90
C GLU A 10 -24.76 7.30 1.30
N ALA A 11 -24.82 6.95 0.01
CA ALA A 11 -26.06 6.55 -0.63
C ALA A 11 -26.70 5.28 -0.03
N ILE A 12 -25.88 4.34 0.47
CA ILE A 12 -26.36 3.14 1.17
C ILE A 12 -26.89 3.51 2.58
N ILE A 13 -26.15 4.32 3.33
CA ILE A 13 -26.53 4.72 4.70
C ILE A 13 -27.81 5.57 4.68
N ASP A 14 -27.97 6.46 3.71
CA ASP A 14 -29.14 7.36 3.57
C ASP A 14 -30.42 6.60 3.17
N SER A 15 -30.28 5.45 2.50
CA SER A 15 -31.40 4.59 2.11
C SER A 15 -31.99 3.74 3.25
N LEU A 16 -31.38 3.76 4.45
CA LEU A 16 -31.80 2.95 5.60
C LEU A 16 -32.74 3.72 6.56
N PRO A 17 -33.72 3.05 7.18
CA PRO A 17 -34.55 3.65 8.23
C PRO A 17 -33.68 4.22 9.38
N PRO A 18 -34.06 5.34 10.03
CA PRO A 18 -33.23 6.04 11.03
C PRO A 18 -32.70 5.13 12.14
N ALA A 19 -33.49 4.13 12.56
CA ALA A 19 -33.10 3.15 13.58
C ALA A 19 -31.90 2.25 13.19
N LYS A 20 -31.50 2.20 11.91
CA LYS A 20 -30.38 1.39 11.41
C LYS A 20 -29.18 2.21 10.93
N GLN A 21 -29.30 3.53 10.88
CA GLN A 21 -28.21 4.42 10.45
C GLN A 21 -27.00 4.35 11.41
N GLY A 22 -27.23 4.20 12.72
CA GLY A 22 -26.16 4.02 13.69
C GLY A 22 -25.34 2.74 13.49
N VAL A 23 -26.00 1.63 13.15
CA VAL A 23 -25.34 0.36 12.81
C VAL A 23 -24.53 0.51 11.51
N ALA A 24 -25.09 1.19 10.51
CA ALA A 24 -24.43 1.40 9.23
C ALA A 24 -23.18 2.29 9.35
N SER A 25 -23.21 3.33 10.21
CA SER A 25 -22.02 4.15 10.51
C SER A 25 -20.93 3.33 11.21
N ALA A 26 -21.30 2.55 12.24
CA ALA A 26 -20.34 1.72 12.98
C ALA A 26 -19.63 0.70 12.08
N VAL A 27 -20.35 0.11 11.12
CA VAL A 27 -19.76 -0.81 10.14
C VAL A 27 -18.81 -0.09 9.19
N ASN A 28 -19.15 1.14 8.76
CA ASN A 28 -18.27 1.94 7.91
C ASN A 28 -16.98 2.36 8.64
N ASP A 29 -17.08 2.74 9.91
CA ASP A 29 -15.91 3.12 10.71
C ASP A 29 -14.98 1.92 10.92
N LEU A 30 -15.55 0.76 11.30
CA LEU A 30 -14.78 -0.49 11.38
C LEU A 30 -14.13 -0.86 10.05
N SER A 31 -14.85 -0.70 8.94
CA SER A 31 -14.31 -0.99 7.60
C SER A 31 -13.12 -0.09 7.27
N ARG A 32 -13.17 1.19 7.67
CA ARG A 32 -12.05 2.14 7.50
C ARG A 32 -10.87 1.80 8.40
N GLU A 33 -11.11 1.48 9.67
CA GLU A 33 -10.06 1.08 10.61
C GLU A 33 -9.36 -0.20 10.15
N LEU A 34 -10.13 -1.22 9.78
CA LEU A 34 -9.61 -2.48 9.27
C LEU A 34 -8.86 -2.29 7.95
N GLY A 35 -9.42 -1.52 7.02
CA GLY A 35 -8.77 -1.19 5.75
C GLY A 35 -7.45 -0.44 5.95
N GLY A 36 -7.41 0.49 6.90
CA GLY A 36 -6.19 1.21 7.28
C GLY A 36 -5.12 0.27 7.85
N ALA A 37 -5.49 -0.58 8.81
CA ALA A 37 -4.58 -1.55 9.42
C ALA A 37 -4.00 -2.54 8.39
N LEU A 38 -4.85 -3.07 7.51
CA LEU A 38 -4.42 -3.97 6.42
C LEU A 38 -3.51 -3.25 5.42
N GLY A 39 -3.84 -2.00 5.05
CA GLY A 39 -3.00 -1.18 4.18
C GLY A 39 -1.60 -0.97 4.76
N ILE A 40 -1.51 -0.59 6.04
CA ILE A 40 -0.23 -0.43 6.75
C ILE A 40 0.56 -1.74 6.74
N ALA A 41 -0.09 -2.88 7.04
CA ALA A 41 0.56 -4.18 7.08
C ALA A 41 1.12 -4.61 5.71
N ILE A 42 0.35 -4.44 4.64
CA ILE A 42 0.77 -4.79 3.28
C ILE A 42 1.93 -3.92 2.83
N LEU A 43 1.82 -2.59 3.01
CA LEU A 43 2.86 -1.66 2.58
C LEU A 43 4.14 -1.82 3.39
N GLY A 44 4.05 -2.02 4.70
CA GLY A 44 5.19 -2.33 5.55
C GLY A 44 5.88 -3.63 5.14
N SER A 45 5.11 -4.67 4.84
CA SER A 45 5.65 -5.96 4.35
C SER A 45 6.36 -5.82 3.01
N ALA A 46 5.76 -5.08 2.07
CA ALA A 46 6.36 -4.80 0.76
C ALA A 46 7.66 -3.99 0.89
N MET A 47 7.67 -2.97 1.76
CA MET A 47 8.84 -2.15 2.03
C MET A 47 9.99 -2.97 2.62
N ILE A 48 9.73 -3.77 3.66
CA ILE A 48 10.74 -4.63 4.28
C ILE A 48 11.25 -5.68 3.28
N SER A 49 10.37 -6.25 2.47
CA SER A 49 10.75 -7.24 1.45
C SER A 49 11.66 -6.63 0.37
N GLY A 50 11.32 -5.45 -0.12
CA GLY A 50 12.15 -4.71 -1.08
C GLY A 50 13.51 -4.32 -0.48
N TYR A 51 13.51 -3.81 0.76
CA TYR A 51 14.73 -3.50 1.50
C TYR A 51 15.66 -4.71 1.60
N ARG A 52 15.15 -5.83 2.11
CA ARG A 52 15.94 -7.07 2.28
C ARG A 52 16.48 -7.62 0.97
N ARG A 53 15.70 -7.51 -0.12
CA ARG A 53 16.15 -7.90 -1.46
C ARG A 53 17.34 -7.04 -1.90
N THR A 54 17.23 -5.72 -1.82
CA THR A 54 18.31 -4.82 -2.25
C THR A 54 19.57 -4.96 -1.39
N VAL A 55 19.44 -5.18 -0.08
CA VAL A 55 20.60 -5.51 0.78
C VAL A 55 21.25 -6.82 0.34
N GLY A 56 20.44 -7.84 0.01
CA GLY A 56 20.94 -9.13 -0.50
C GLY A 56 21.67 -9.00 -1.83
N ASP A 57 21.17 -8.16 -2.74
CA ASP A 57 21.82 -7.91 -4.04
C ASP A 57 23.17 -7.17 -3.87
N ALA A 58 23.26 -6.30 -2.86
CA ALA A 58 24.49 -5.56 -2.52
C ALA A 58 25.46 -6.35 -1.61
N ALA A 59 25.11 -7.57 -1.20
CA ALA A 59 25.83 -8.34 -0.20
C ALA A 59 27.34 -8.52 -0.51
N ALA A 60 27.66 -8.78 -1.77
CA ALA A 60 29.03 -8.99 -2.22
C ALA A 60 29.90 -7.72 -2.22
N SER A 61 29.28 -6.55 -2.11
CA SER A 61 29.99 -5.25 -2.13
C SER A 61 30.26 -4.67 -0.73
N LEU A 62 29.78 -5.34 0.32
CA LEU A 62 29.89 -4.90 1.71
C LEU A 62 30.97 -5.68 2.47
N PRO A 63 31.68 -5.03 3.41
CA PRO A 63 32.60 -5.73 4.31
C PRO A 63 31.89 -6.82 5.15
N PRO A 64 32.58 -7.94 5.46
CA PRO A 64 32.07 -8.96 6.37
C PRO A 64 31.75 -8.36 7.74
N GLY A 65 30.55 -8.61 8.27
CA GLY A 65 30.07 -8.10 9.56
C GLY A 65 29.21 -6.84 9.50
N VAL A 66 29.36 -6.00 8.46
CA VAL A 66 28.48 -4.82 8.27
C VAL A 66 27.14 -5.23 7.66
N ILE A 67 27.16 -6.24 6.79
CA ILE A 67 25.97 -6.71 6.08
C ILE A 67 24.85 -7.17 7.02
N ASP A 68 25.19 -7.86 8.12
CA ASP A 68 24.19 -8.34 9.07
C ASP A 68 23.51 -7.18 9.80
N ALA A 69 24.28 -6.17 10.20
CA ALA A 69 23.75 -4.95 10.80
C ALA A 69 22.82 -4.18 9.85
N VAL A 70 23.22 -4.04 8.58
CA VAL A 70 22.39 -3.43 7.53
C VAL A 70 21.12 -4.25 7.28
N ARG A 71 21.23 -5.58 7.24
CA ARG A 71 20.09 -6.48 6.98
C ARG A 71 19.07 -6.46 8.11
N ASP A 72 19.52 -6.35 9.35
CA ASP A 72 18.66 -6.26 10.53
C ASP A 72 17.94 -4.93 10.60
N SER A 73 18.65 -3.82 10.38
CA SER A 73 18.02 -2.51 10.31
C SER A 73 18.90 -1.45 9.64
N ALA A 74 18.28 -0.47 8.98
CA ALA A 74 18.99 0.69 8.47
C ALA A 74 19.74 1.45 9.57
N ALA A 75 19.13 1.58 10.76
CA ALA A 75 19.74 2.25 11.92
C ALA A 75 21.01 1.53 12.41
N GLY A 76 20.95 0.20 12.58
CA GLY A 76 22.11 -0.61 12.93
C GLY A 76 23.19 -0.57 11.85
N GLY A 77 22.79 -0.54 10.57
CA GLY A 77 23.70 -0.32 9.46
C GLY A 77 24.45 1.01 9.53
N TYR A 78 23.78 2.11 9.90
CA TYR A 78 24.44 3.41 10.09
C TYR A 78 25.41 3.41 11.27
N GLN A 79 25.10 2.69 12.34
CA GLN A 79 26.02 2.49 13.45
C GLN A 79 27.26 1.70 13.01
N ALA A 80 27.07 0.59 12.30
CA ALA A 80 28.18 -0.20 11.76
C ALA A 80 29.01 0.57 10.71
N ALA A 81 28.39 1.49 9.96
CA ALA A 81 29.08 2.36 9.02
C ALA A 81 30.07 3.31 9.71
N ALA A 82 29.81 3.72 10.96
CA ALA A 82 30.72 4.58 11.71
C ALA A 82 32.08 3.90 11.96
N ASP A 83 32.07 2.58 12.11
CA ASP A 83 33.26 1.77 12.35
C ASP A 83 33.89 1.21 11.06
N ALA A 84 33.24 1.39 9.90
CA ALA A 84 33.66 0.84 8.61
C ALA A 84 34.82 1.61 7.92
N GLY A 85 35.27 2.73 8.50
CA GLY A 85 36.41 3.49 7.99
C GLY A 85 36.23 3.96 6.55
N ARG A 86 37.08 3.48 5.63
CA ARG A 86 37.05 3.88 4.21
C ARG A 86 35.82 3.37 3.46
N ASP A 87 35.19 2.30 3.95
CA ASP A 87 34.03 1.69 3.31
C ASP A 87 32.71 2.34 3.75
N ALA A 88 32.74 3.24 4.75
CA ALA A 88 31.56 3.91 5.27
C ALA A 88 30.67 4.57 4.18
N PRO A 89 31.22 5.27 3.16
CA PRO A 89 30.39 5.84 2.08
C PRO A 89 29.67 4.76 1.26
N ALA A 90 30.32 3.62 1.01
CA ALA A 90 29.72 2.51 0.28
C ALA A 90 28.60 1.86 1.10
N VAL A 91 28.81 1.67 2.41
CA VAL A 91 27.80 1.14 3.34
C VAL A 91 26.58 2.06 3.39
N ILE A 92 26.79 3.37 3.56
CA ILE A 92 25.72 4.37 3.57
C ILE A 92 24.95 4.37 2.25
N GLY A 93 25.66 4.32 1.12
CA GLY A 93 25.06 4.21 -0.21
C GLY A 93 24.15 2.99 -0.34
N THR A 94 24.59 1.83 0.17
CA THR A 94 23.79 0.60 0.17
C THR A 94 22.56 0.70 1.07
N ILE A 95 22.66 1.34 2.24
CA ILE A 95 21.50 1.57 3.11
C ILE A 95 20.48 2.44 2.39
N GLN A 96 20.91 3.54 1.78
CA GLN A 96 20.03 4.46 1.05
C GLN A 96 19.37 3.78 -0.15
N SER A 97 20.13 3.06 -0.97
CA SER A 97 19.59 2.34 -2.12
C SER A 97 18.59 1.26 -1.69
N SER A 98 18.84 0.59 -0.57
CA SER A 98 17.92 -0.41 -0.01
C SER A 98 16.63 0.20 0.51
N VAL A 99 16.70 1.36 1.16
CA VAL A 99 15.49 2.11 1.56
C VAL A 99 14.67 2.49 0.33
N ILE A 100 15.30 3.01 -0.71
CA ILE A 100 14.64 3.37 -1.98
C ILE A 100 14.03 2.14 -2.66
N GLY A 101 14.74 1.00 -2.66
CA GLY A 101 14.25 -0.28 -3.18
C GLY A 101 13.02 -0.78 -2.43
N GLY A 102 13.01 -0.64 -1.11
CA GLY A 102 11.83 -0.88 -0.27
C GLY A 102 10.64 0.01 -0.65
N TYR A 103 10.84 1.33 -0.72
CA TYR A 103 9.79 2.27 -1.14
C TYR A 103 9.24 1.96 -2.53
N SER A 104 10.10 1.67 -3.50
CA SER A 104 9.70 1.33 -4.87
C SER A 104 8.83 0.08 -4.90
N THR A 105 9.18 -0.94 -4.10
CA THR A 105 8.39 -2.17 -3.97
C THR A 105 7.02 -1.89 -3.36
N ALA A 106 6.95 -1.04 -2.33
CA ALA A 106 5.68 -0.62 -1.73
C ALA A 106 4.79 0.20 -2.68
N MET A 107 5.39 1.01 -3.56
CA MET A 107 4.66 1.75 -4.60
C MET A 107 4.05 0.80 -5.64
N TRP A 108 4.78 -0.23 -6.07
CA TRP A 108 4.24 -1.25 -6.96
C TRP A 108 3.13 -2.08 -6.31
N ALA A 109 3.28 -2.41 -5.02
CA ALA A 109 2.22 -3.07 -4.26
C ALA A 109 0.95 -2.20 -4.22
N SER A 110 1.08 -0.90 -3.93
CA SER A 110 -0.03 0.07 -3.97
C SER A 110 -0.69 0.13 -5.36
N ALA A 111 0.11 0.22 -6.42
CA ALA A 111 -0.39 0.24 -7.79
C ALA A 111 -1.18 -1.04 -8.13
N GLY A 112 -0.69 -2.21 -7.67
CA GLY A 112 -1.39 -3.48 -7.81
C GLY A 112 -2.76 -3.49 -7.12
N VAL A 113 -2.86 -2.93 -5.92
CA VAL A 113 -4.14 -2.80 -5.19
C VAL A 113 -5.13 -1.94 -5.97
N LEU A 114 -4.70 -0.80 -6.51
CA LEU A 114 -5.56 0.10 -7.30
C LEU A 114 -6.06 -0.56 -8.60
N ILE A 115 -5.21 -1.35 -9.26
CA ILE A 115 -5.60 -2.09 -10.48
C ILE A 115 -6.66 -3.15 -10.14
N LEU A 116 -6.49 -3.85 -9.01
CA LEU A 116 -7.45 -4.85 -8.55
C LEU A 116 -8.83 -4.22 -8.27
N GLU A 117 -8.87 -3.05 -7.62
CA GLU A 117 -10.09 -2.28 -7.37
C GLU A 117 -10.79 -1.85 -8.68
N ARG A 118 -10.01 -1.40 -9.67
CA ARG A 118 -10.55 -1.04 -10.98
C ARG A 118 -11.20 -2.25 -11.67
N SER A 119 -10.60 -3.43 -11.55
CA SER A 119 -11.08 -4.67 -12.18
C SER A 119 -12.42 -5.14 -11.60
N THR A 120 -12.58 -5.11 -10.27
CA THR A 120 -13.86 -5.47 -9.62
C THR A 120 -14.99 -4.53 -10.02
N SER A 121 -14.70 -3.23 -10.18
CA SER A 121 -15.66 -2.23 -10.67
C SER A 121 -16.11 -2.48 -12.11
N HIS A 122 -15.21 -2.93 -12.99
CA HIS A 122 -15.55 -3.23 -14.39
C HIS A 122 -16.33 -4.55 -14.55
N CYS A 123 -16.09 -5.54 -13.68
CA CYS A 123 -16.84 -6.80 -13.68
C CYS A 123 -18.24 -6.68 -13.08
N ALA A 124 -18.47 -5.71 -12.17
CA ALA A 124 -19.76 -5.51 -11.50
C ALA A 124 -20.77 -4.65 -12.30
N LEU A 125 -20.33 -3.92 -13.33
CA LEU A 125 -21.18 -3.02 -14.14
C LEU A 125 -21.26 -3.28 -15.67
N PRO A 126 -21.17 -4.51 -16.21
CA PRO A 126 -21.57 -4.73 -17.59
C PRO A 126 -23.11 -4.86 -17.67
N GLY A 127 -23.84 -3.76 -17.93
CA GLY A 127 -25.22 -3.90 -18.44
C GLY A 127 -26.31 -2.88 -18.08
N ARG A 128 -26.04 -1.65 -17.65
CA ARG A 128 -27.12 -0.65 -17.43
C ARG A 128 -27.40 0.31 -18.60
N GLU A 129 -26.51 0.41 -19.58
CA GLU A 129 -26.67 1.37 -20.68
C GLU A 129 -27.71 0.94 -21.74
N GLN A 130 -28.07 -0.35 -21.78
CA GLN A 130 -29.00 -0.87 -22.80
C GLN A 130 -30.48 -0.68 -22.42
N ARG A 131 -30.81 -0.40 -21.15
CA ARG A 131 -32.20 -0.22 -20.68
C ARG A 131 -32.74 1.19 -20.93
N ARG A 132 -31.89 2.22 -20.97
CA ARG A 132 -32.30 3.61 -21.29
C ARG A 132 -32.61 3.82 -22.78
N ARG A 133 -31.88 3.16 -23.69
CA ARG A 133 -32.13 3.28 -25.14
C ARG A 133 -33.38 2.53 -25.63
N ARG A 134 -33.86 1.52 -24.90
CA ARG A 134 -35.11 0.79 -25.25
C ARG A 134 -36.38 1.48 -24.75
N GLY A 135 -36.31 2.31 -23.70
CA GLY A 135 -37.45 3.10 -23.20
C GLY A 135 -37.79 4.29 -24.09
N ALA A 136 -36.78 4.99 -24.62
CA ALA A 136 -36.97 6.18 -25.46
C ALA A 136 -37.42 5.88 -26.91
N ARG A 137 -37.44 4.61 -27.33
CA ARG A 137 -37.89 4.18 -28.67
C ARG A 137 -39.34 3.63 -28.67
N ARG A 138 -40.03 3.67 -27.53
CA ARG A 138 -41.42 3.19 -27.35
C ARG A 138 -42.38 4.31 -26.91
N SER A 139 -41.98 5.57 -27.07
CA SER A 139 -42.80 6.75 -26.79
C SER A 139 -42.90 7.61 -28.04
#